data_AF-A0A931ANT1-F1
#
_entry.id   AF-A0A931ANT1-F1
#
_cell.length_a   1.000
_cell.length_b   1.000
_cell.length_c   1.000
_cell.angle_alpha   90.00
_cell.angle_beta   90.00
_cell.angle_gamma   90.00
#
_symmetry.space_group_name_H-M   'P 1'
#
loop_
_entity.id
_entity.type
_entity.pdbx_description
1 polymer ?
#
loop_
_entity_poly.entity_id
_entity_poly.type
_entity_poly.pdbx_seq_one_letter_code
_entity_poly.pdbx_strand_id
1 'polypeptide(L)' 'MDAQNINDKTPLIFSARYNDSPEIINTLLDFGADPTIQDRDGMMALDYAEENPDLVETEAYDRLLEETEAAKN' A
#
# COMPACT_ATOMS: atom_id res chain seq x y z
N MET A 1 7.79 -1.94 -8.13
CA MET A 1 7.10 -2.41 -9.37
C MET A 1 5.69 -1.86 -9.37
N ASP A 2 5.40 -0.93 -10.27
CA ASP A 2 4.24 -0.03 -10.16
C ASP A 2 3.19 -0.26 -11.25
N ALA A 3 3.05 -1.51 -11.70
CA ALA A 3 2.13 -1.84 -12.77
C ALA A 3 0.67 -1.61 -12.32
N GLN A 4 0.03 -0.60 -12.90
CA GLN A 4 -1.38 -0.29 -12.66
C GLN A 4 -2.29 -1.16 -13.54
N ASN A 5 -3.40 -1.63 -12.98
CA ASN A 5 -4.43 -2.34 -13.73
C ASN A 5 -5.41 -1.36 -14.43
N ILE A 6 -6.48 -1.88 -15.05
CA ILE A 6 -7.50 -1.07 -15.72
C ILE A 6 -8.30 -0.13 -14.79
N ASN A 7 -8.00 -0.08 -13.49
CA ASN A 7 -8.58 0.84 -12.50
C ASN A 7 -7.48 1.63 -11.77
N ASP A 8 -6.29 1.70 -12.36
CA ASP A 8 -5.13 2.42 -11.82
C ASP A 8 -4.66 1.90 -10.45
N LYS A 9 -5.05 0.66 -10.10
CA LYS A 9 -4.62 0.00 -8.87
C LYS A 9 -3.28 -0.71 -9.08
N THR A 10 -2.33 -0.44 -8.18
CA THR A 10 -1.05 -1.13 -8.09
C THR A 10 -1.17 -2.43 -7.29
N PRO A 11 -0.20 -3.36 -7.38
CA PRO A 11 -0.16 -4.54 -6.51
C PRO A 11 -0.20 -4.16 -5.03
N LEU A 12 0.43 -3.04 -4.66
CA LEU A 12 0.47 -2.54 -3.29
C LEU A 12 -0.91 -2.09 -2.79
N ILE A 13 -1.70 -1.39 -3.62
CA ILE A 13 -3.10 -1.06 -3.33
C ILE A 13 -3.95 -2.33 -3.14
N PHE A 14 -3.76 -3.34 -3.98
CA PHE A 14 -4.50 -4.60 -3.86
C PHE A 14 -4.17 -5.36 -2.59
N SER A 15 -2.89 -5.46 -2.22
CA SER A 15 -2.48 -6.14 -0.99
C SER A 15 -2.99 -5.41 0.25
N ALA A 16 -2.96 -4.07 0.26
CA ALA A 16 -3.45 -3.28 1.38
C ALA A 16 -4.94 -3.50 1.63
N ARG A 17 -5.73 -3.64 0.56
CA ARG A 17 -7.18 -3.75 0.66
C ARG A 17 -7.71 -5.16 0.95
N TYR A 18 -7.05 -6.19 0.42
CA TYR A 18 -7.66 -7.53 0.32
C TYR A 18 -6.80 -8.66 0.90
N ASN A 19 -5.64 -8.34 1.46
CA ASN A 19 -4.74 -9.35 2.00
C ASN A 19 -4.63 -9.23 3.51
N ASP A 20 -4.61 -10.39 4.15
CA ASP A 20 -4.50 -10.53 5.60
C ASP A 20 -3.04 -10.79 6.01
N SER A 21 -2.10 -10.83 5.04
CA SER A 21 -0.66 -11.06 5.25
C SER A 21 0.13 -9.76 5.10
N PRO A 22 0.58 -9.17 6.22
CA PRO A 22 1.45 -7.98 6.24
C PRO A 22 2.77 -8.17 5.47
N GLU A 23 3.26 -9.40 5.34
CA GLU A 23 4.52 -9.71 4.66
C GLU A 23 4.52 -9.32 3.17
N ILE A 24 3.34 -9.33 2.53
CA ILE A 24 3.21 -8.94 1.13
C ILE A 24 3.44 -7.44 0.95
N ILE A 25 2.96 -6.62 1.89
CA ILE A 25 3.22 -5.17 1.91
C ILE A 25 4.73 -4.92 1.97
N ASN A 26 5.40 -5.55 2.93
CA ASN A 26 6.84 -5.43 3.10
C ASN A 26 7.62 -5.86 1.85
N THR A 27 7.25 -7.00 1.27
CA THR A 27 7.89 -7.51 0.06
C THR A 27 7.76 -6.52 -1.09
N LEU A 28 6.58 -5.95 -1.30
CA LEU A 28 6.34 -5.00 -2.39
C LEU A 28 7.13 -3.70 -2.18
N LEU A 29 7.18 -3.19 -0.95
CA LEU A 29 8.01 -2.02 -0.60
C LEU A 29 9.50 -2.31 -0.81
N ASP A 30 10.00 -3.48 -0.43
CA ASP A 30 11.39 -3.91 -0.67
C ASP A 30 11.75 -3.95 -2.17
N PHE A 31 10.78 -4.28 -3.03
CA PHE A 31 10.92 -4.21 -4.49
C PHE A 31 10.65 -2.82 -5.09
N GLY A 32 10.64 -1.78 -4.25
CA GLY A 32 10.44 -0.40 -4.67
C GLY A 32 9.06 -0.17 -5.28
N ALA A 33 8.01 -0.72 -4.69
CA ALA A 33 6.65 -0.28 -4.99
C ALA A 33 6.43 1.12 -4.42
N ASP A 34 5.93 2.04 -5.24
CA ASP A 34 5.63 3.40 -4.82
C ASP A 34 4.29 3.45 -4.05
N PRO A 35 4.30 3.79 -2.75
CA PRO A 35 3.09 3.84 -1.93
C PRO A 35 2.23 5.09 -2.18
N THR A 36 2.74 6.09 -2.92
CA THR A 36 2.03 7.35 -3.20
C THR A 36 1.13 7.29 -4.43
N ILE A 37 1.19 6.19 -5.18
CA ILE A 37 0.35 6.02 -6.36
C ILE A 37 -1.12 5.96 -5.94
N GLN A 38 -1.93 6.81 -6.57
CA GLN A 38 -3.36 6.86 -6.40
C GLN A 38 -4.06 6.00 -7.47
N ASP A 39 -5.11 5.29 -7.06
CA ASP A 39 -6.07 4.70 -7.99
C ASP A 39 -7.07 5.73 -8.52
N ARG A 40 -8.06 5.27 -9.29
CA ARG A 40 -9.10 6.13 -9.88
C ARG A 40 -10.00 6.84 -8.89
N ASP A 41 -10.10 6.32 -7.67
CA ASP A 41 -10.89 6.92 -6.61
C ASP A 41 -10.06 7.98 -5.86
N GLY A 42 -8.79 8.18 -6.24
CA GLY A 42 -7.85 9.09 -5.58
C GLY A 42 -7.18 8.46 -4.36
N MET A 43 -7.32 7.15 -4.17
CA MET A 43 -6.90 6.45 -2.96
C MET A 43 -5.54 5.77 -3.19
N MET A 44 -4.66 5.90 -2.20
CA MET A 44 -3.36 5.25 -2.13
C MET A 44 -3.46 3.91 -1.39
N ALA A 45 -2.35 3.17 -1.34
CA ALA A 45 -2.30 1.92 -0.58
C ALA A 45 -2.57 2.13 0.92
N LEU A 46 -2.06 3.21 1.50
CA LEU A 46 -2.25 3.53 2.92
C LEU A 46 -3.72 3.72 3.27
N ASP A 47 -4.49 4.43 2.44
CA ASP A 47 -5.92 4.68 2.72
C ASP A 47 -6.72 3.37 2.79
N TYR A 48 -6.38 2.38 1.97
CA TYR A 48 -7.00 1.06 2.05
C TYR A 48 -6.48 0.21 3.22
N ALA A 49 -5.23 0.40 3.62
CA ALA A 49 -4.65 -0.29 4.77
C ALA A 49 -5.29 0.18 6.08
N GLU A 50 -5.68 1.47 6.18
CA GLU A 50 -6.44 2.02 7.31
C GLU A 50 -7.80 1.33 7.52
N GLU A 51 -8.42 0.85 6.43
CA GLU A 51 -9.70 0.13 6.47
C GLU A 51 -9.53 -1.38 6.67
N ASN A 52 -8.30 -1.90 6.66
CA ASN A 52 -8.00 -3.32 6.78
C ASN A 52 -7.57 -3.68 8.22
N PRO A 53 -8.44 -4.32 9.03
CA PRO A 53 -8.15 -4.61 10.43
C PRO A 53 -6.97 -5.57 10.62
N ASP A 54 -6.64 -6.38 9.62
CA ASP A 54 -5.49 -7.29 9.66
C ASP A 54 -4.15 -6.57 9.44
N LEU A 55 -4.18 -5.29 9.05
CA LEU A 55 -2.98 -4.47 8.81
C LEU A 55 -2.79 -3.36 9.84
N VAL A 56 -3.83 -2.67 10.30
CA VAL A 56 -3.73 -1.43 11.10
C VAL A 56 -2.85 -1.56 12.36
N GLU A 57 -2.76 -2.73 12.98
CA GLU A 57 -1.94 -2.96 14.18
C GLU A 57 -0.62 -3.70 13.90
N THR A 58 -0.12 -3.63 12.66
CA THR A 58 1.08 -4.37 12.23
C THR A 58 2.23 -3.45 11.87
N GLU A 59 3.47 -3.93 12.04
CA GLU A 59 4.69 -3.21 11.63
C GLU A 59 4.70 -2.87 10.14
N ALA A 60 4.01 -3.65 9.30
CA ALA A 60 3.92 -3.37 7.87
C ALA A 60 3.05 -2.14 7.59
N TYR A 61 2.02 -1.89 8.40
CA TYR A 61 1.22 -0.66 8.31
C TYR A 61 2.03 0.55 8.74
N ASP A 62 2.74 0.47 9.88
CA ASP A 62 3.62 1.55 10.34
C ASP A 62 4.67 1.89 9.28
N ARG A 63 5.29 0.87 8.69
CA ARG A 63 6.24 1.06 7.58
C ARG A 63 5.59 1.71 6.37
N LEU A 64 4.41 1.25 5.96
CA LEU A 64 3.70 1.81 4.81
C LEU A 64 3.37 3.29 5.04
N LEU A 65 2.96 3.66 6.26
CA LEU A 65 2.73 5.05 6.66
C LEU A 65 4.02 5.88 6.56
N GLU A 66 5.12 5.42 7.15
CA GLU A 66 6.41 6.10 7.13
C GLU A 66 6.92 6.34 5.69
N GLU A 67 6.89 5.31 4.85
CA GLU A 67 7.34 5.40 3.44
C GLU A 67 6.44 6.35 2.63
N THR A 68 5.12 6.34 2.89
CA THR A 68 4.17 7.26 2.25
C THR A 68 4.46 8.71 2.60
N GLU A 69 4.73 9.01 3.87
CA GLU A 69 5.06 10.35 4.32
C GLU A 69 6.46 10.79 3.87
N ALA A 70 7.43 9.87 3.84
CA ALA A 70 8.77 10.13 3.34
C ALA A 70 8.77 10.50 1.85
N ALA A 71 7.95 9.83 1.04
CA ALA A 71 7.87 10.04 -0.41
C ALA A 71 7.16 11.35 -0.81
N LYS A 72 6.41 11.98 0.11
CA LYS A 72 5.72 13.28 -0.12
C LYS A 72 6.62 14.51 0.11
N ASN A 73 7.80 14.33 0.71
CA ASN A 73 8.75 15.41 1.03
C ASN A 73 9.79 15.63 -0.08
#